data_AF-A0A847GJ29-F1
#
_entry.id   AF-A0A847GJ29-F1
#
_cell.length_a   1.000
_cell.length_b   1.000
_cell.length_c   1.000
_cell.angle_alpha   90.00
_cell.angle_beta   90.00
_cell.angle_gamma   90.00
#
_symmetry.space_group_name_H-M   'P 1'
#
loop_
_entity.id
_entity.type
_entity.pdbx_description
1 polymer ?
#
loop_
_entity_poly.entity_id
_entity_poly.type
_entity_poly.pdbx_seq_one_letter_code
_entity_poly.pdbx_strand_id
1 'polypeptide(L)'
;SGGGKSEMLEVAHREADGRLLLGTNLVTGEKRHIEIPRGCELRPVTDDMALCHPSLQRGDGKLTVTDAEDAWFVRVNHITRYATDPHFESLTAQPSEPLLFLNIDAVPNSRAMIWEHIEDSPGRPCPNPRVIVPRRAYPGIIDTPVSVDIRSLGVRTPPCTAEHPSYGIIGIFHLLPPSLSWLWRLVAPRGYDNPSIVDTEGMTSEGVGSYWPFATGRKVDHANLLLNQIVATPKVVHILTPNQHLGAWKTGFMPQWVAREYLARRGVAKFKPDQVRPARCPLLGHALHHLTVEGNAVPRWLLQVNTQPEVGDEAYDTGAEMLTEFFHRHLREFLSPDLHPLGRTIIECCLDGGQVEDYQSLIATPYLASSVI
;
A
#
# COMPACT_ATOMS: atom_id res chain seq x y z
N SER A 1 -8.21 6.01 2.93
CA SER A 1 -7.43 7.26 2.87
C SER A 1 -6.08 7.01 3.55
N GLY A 2 -4.98 7.60 3.07
CA GLY A 2 -3.64 7.50 3.71
C GLY A 2 -2.84 6.22 3.47
N GLY A 3 -3.37 5.26 2.71
CA GLY A 3 -2.66 4.02 2.34
C GLY A 3 -1.66 4.18 1.19
N GLY A 4 -1.57 5.37 0.56
CA GLY A 4 -0.68 5.62 -0.59
C GLY A 4 -1.34 5.43 -1.95
N LYS A 5 -2.66 5.60 -2.10
CA LYS A 5 -3.35 5.32 -3.38
C LYS A 5 -3.04 6.40 -4.43
N SER A 6 -3.31 7.66 -4.07
CA SER A 6 -3.02 8.82 -4.91
C SER A 6 -1.51 9.03 -5.05
N GLU A 7 -0.75 8.82 -3.97
CA GLU A 7 0.70 8.94 -3.97
C GLU A 7 1.37 7.94 -4.92
N MET A 8 0.71 6.80 -5.20
CA MET A 8 1.17 5.83 -6.20
C MET A 8 0.92 6.26 -7.66
N LEU A 9 0.22 7.36 -7.88
CA LEU A 9 0.12 8.05 -9.18
C LEU A 9 1.24 9.09 -9.38
N GLU A 10 1.98 9.43 -8.32
CA GLU A 10 3.09 10.37 -8.36
C GLU A 10 4.41 9.70 -8.75
N VAL A 11 5.31 10.44 -9.36
CA VAL A 11 6.71 10.01 -9.49
C VAL A 11 7.40 10.06 -8.13
N ALA A 12 8.37 9.18 -7.89
CA ALA A 12 9.13 9.20 -6.64
C ALA A 12 9.86 10.55 -6.46
N HIS A 13 9.69 11.18 -5.31
CA HIS A 13 10.28 12.50 -5.05
C HIS A 13 11.80 12.42 -4.93
N ARG A 14 12.50 13.27 -5.66
CA ARG A 14 13.97 13.34 -5.69
C ARG A 14 14.46 14.49 -4.83
N GLU A 15 15.64 14.29 -4.23
CA GLU A 15 16.41 15.40 -3.66
C GLU A 15 17.04 16.24 -4.78
N ALA A 16 17.58 17.41 -4.43
CA ALA A 16 18.12 18.36 -5.39
C ALA A 16 19.30 17.81 -6.21
N ASP A 17 19.99 16.78 -5.71
CA ASP A 17 21.07 16.07 -6.41
C ASP A 17 20.56 14.91 -7.30
N GLY A 18 19.25 14.71 -7.39
CA GLY A 18 18.60 13.69 -8.21
C GLY A 18 18.44 12.33 -7.52
N ARG A 19 19.01 12.12 -6.34
CA ARG A 19 18.89 10.85 -5.60
C ARG A 19 17.53 10.75 -4.90
N LEU A 20 17.11 9.52 -4.62
CA LEU A 20 15.91 9.23 -3.84
C LEU A 20 16.33 8.91 -2.40
N LEU A 21 15.78 9.62 -1.42
CA LEU A 21 15.96 9.29 0.00
C LEU A 21 15.12 8.05 0.32
N LEU A 22 15.75 6.89 0.51
CA LEU A 22 15.11 5.66 0.95
C LEU A 22 14.53 5.81 2.37
N GLY A 23 15.27 6.47 3.25
CA GLY A 23 14.79 6.76 4.60
C GLY A 23 15.84 7.38 5.50
N THR A 24 15.38 7.79 6.67
CA THR A 24 16.20 8.28 7.78
C THR A 24 16.02 7.36 8.98
N ASN A 25 17.11 6.84 9.53
CA ASN A 25 17.10 6.05 10.77
C ASN A 25 16.70 6.96 11.94
N LEU A 26 15.72 6.53 12.72
CA LEU A 26 15.14 7.29 13.83
C LEU A 26 16.06 7.36 15.06
N VAL A 27 16.96 6.38 15.21
CA VAL A 27 17.89 6.30 16.35
C VAL A 27 19.20 7.01 16.02
N THR A 28 19.79 6.73 14.86
CA THR A 28 21.11 7.24 14.49
C THR A 28 21.07 8.54 13.68
N GLY A 29 19.91 8.89 13.09
CA GLY A 29 19.79 10.00 12.14
C GLY A 29 20.42 9.72 10.77
N GLU A 30 20.93 8.51 10.54
CA GLU A 30 21.55 8.10 9.29
C GLU A 30 20.55 8.19 8.13
N LYS A 31 20.97 8.78 7.01
CA LYS A 31 20.19 8.85 5.77
C LYS A 31 20.69 7.83 4.76
N ARG A 32 19.76 7.15 4.09
CA ARG A 32 20.07 6.21 3.01
C ARG A 32 19.40 6.64 1.73
N HIS A 33 20.15 6.55 0.64
CA HIS A 33 19.72 6.98 -0.67
C HIS A 33 19.83 5.83 -1.68
N ILE A 34 19.06 5.94 -2.76
CA ILE A 34 19.18 5.10 -3.95
C ILE A 34 19.15 5.96 -5.21
N GLU A 35 19.86 5.51 -6.23
CA GLU A 35 19.85 6.11 -7.55
C GLU A 35 19.00 5.27 -8.50
N ILE A 36 17.96 5.89 -9.05
CA ILE A 36 17.17 5.33 -10.15
C ILE A 36 17.29 6.35 -11.28
N PRO A 37 18.16 6.15 -12.29
CA PRO A 37 18.45 7.18 -13.29
C PRO A 37 17.22 7.65 -14.06
N ARG A 38 16.34 6.72 -14.42
CA ARG A 38 15.06 6.99 -15.08
C ARG A 38 13.95 6.23 -14.38
N GLY A 39 12.94 6.95 -13.89
CA GLY A 39 11.72 6.34 -13.34
C GLY A 39 10.83 5.75 -14.44
N CYS A 40 9.95 4.83 -14.05
CA CYS A 40 8.90 4.33 -14.94
C CYS A 40 7.97 5.47 -15.38
N GLU A 41 7.50 5.41 -16.62
CA GLU A 41 6.41 6.27 -17.07
C GLU A 41 5.11 5.82 -16.40
N LEU A 42 4.34 6.79 -15.89
CA LEU A 42 3.06 6.53 -15.23
C LEU A 42 1.93 6.88 -16.18
N ARG A 43 0.99 5.94 -16.32
CA ARG A 43 -0.27 6.14 -17.04
C ARG A 43 -1.43 5.81 -16.11
N PRO A 44 -1.90 6.82 -15.36
CA PRO A 44 -2.95 6.65 -14.36
C PRO A 44 -4.24 6.07 -14.96
N VAL A 45 -4.93 5.27 -14.17
CA VAL A 45 -6.23 4.69 -14.55
C VAL A 45 -7.32 5.18 -13.61
N THR A 46 -7.09 5.07 -12.30
CA THR A 46 -8.02 5.40 -11.21
C THR A 46 -7.25 5.90 -10.00
N ASP A 47 -7.87 6.75 -9.18
CA ASP A 47 -7.33 7.26 -7.92
C ASP A 47 -7.94 6.57 -6.69
N ASP A 48 -9.28 6.55 -6.58
CA ASP A 48 -9.97 6.05 -5.39
C ASP A 48 -10.91 4.88 -5.67
N MET A 49 -11.86 5.04 -6.61
CA MET A 49 -12.92 4.08 -6.86
C MET A 49 -12.74 3.33 -8.20
N ALA A 50 -12.35 2.06 -8.12
CA ALA A 50 -12.22 1.18 -9.27
C ALA A 50 -13.43 0.25 -9.42
N LEU A 51 -13.94 0.12 -10.65
CA LEU A 51 -15.00 -0.82 -11.04
C LEU A 51 -14.41 -2.09 -11.67
N CYS A 52 -14.88 -3.25 -11.22
CA CYS A 52 -14.49 -4.58 -11.73
C CYS A 52 -15.71 -5.41 -12.16
N HIS A 53 -16.63 -4.80 -12.91
CA HIS A 53 -17.89 -5.43 -13.33
C HIS A 53 -17.64 -6.75 -14.10
N PRO A 54 -18.48 -7.79 -13.95
CA PRO A 54 -18.32 -9.07 -14.65
C PRO A 54 -18.21 -8.95 -16.17
N SER A 55 -18.93 -8.01 -16.80
CA SER A 55 -18.87 -7.78 -18.26
C SER A 55 -17.52 -7.26 -18.76
N LEU A 56 -16.64 -6.77 -17.86
CA LEU A 56 -15.30 -6.33 -18.19
C LEU A 56 -14.28 -7.47 -18.10
N GLN A 57 -14.62 -8.56 -17.40
CA GLN A 57 -13.68 -9.64 -17.13
C GLN A 57 -13.48 -10.50 -18.38
N ARG A 58 -12.22 -10.81 -18.69
CA ARG A 58 -11.82 -11.47 -19.94
C ARG A 58 -11.62 -12.98 -19.81
N GLY A 59 -11.67 -13.53 -18.58
CA GLY A 59 -11.39 -14.94 -18.31
C GLY A 59 -9.93 -15.35 -18.56
N ASP A 60 -9.01 -14.39 -18.68
CA ASP A 60 -7.58 -14.63 -18.92
C ASP A 60 -6.77 -14.92 -17.63
N GLY A 61 -7.47 -14.94 -16.48
CA GLY A 61 -6.91 -15.14 -15.15
C GLY A 61 -6.40 -13.87 -14.47
N LYS A 62 -6.67 -12.67 -15.03
CA LYS A 62 -6.37 -11.37 -14.42
C LYS A 62 -7.65 -10.61 -14.07
N LEU A 63 -7.55 -9.70 -13.10
CA LEU A 63 -8.63 -8.77 -12.80
C LEU A 63 -8.62 -7.65 -13.84
N THR A 64 -9.76 -7.38 -14.47
CA THR A 64 -9.92 -6.21 -15.34
C THR A 64 -10.65 -5.11 -14.58
N VAL A 65 -10.07 -3.92 -14.55
CA VAL A 65 -10.61 -2.75 -13.85
C VAL A 65 -10.78 -1.58 -14.80
N THR A 66 -11.75 -0.73 -14.50
CA THR A 66 -11.86 0.62 -15.04
C THR A 66 -12.14 1.56 -13.86
N ASP A 67 -11.94 2.83 -14.06
CA ASP A 67 -12.21 3.82 -13.02
C ASP A 67 -13.70 4.16 -13.03
N ALA A 68 -14.28 4.25 -11.82
CA ALA A 68 -15.70 4.52 -11.58
C ALA A 68 -16.00 6.02 -11.41
N GLU A 69 -14.98 6.87 -11.52
CA GLU A 69 -15.07 8.31 -11.24
C GLU A 69 -14.97 9.14 -12.53
N ASP A 70 -15.50 10.37 -12.54
CA ASP A 70 -15.29 11.35 -13.63
C ASP A 70 -14.24 12.42 -13.27
N ALA A 71 -13.88 12.50 -11.99
CA ALA A 71 -12.90 13.42 -11.43
C ALA A 71 -12.29 12.80 -10.17
N TRP A 72 -11.06 13.19 -9.85
CA TRP A 72 -10.34 12.69 -8.67
C TRP A 72 -10.29 13.73 -7.57
N PHE A 73 -10.41 13.27 -6.33
CA PHE A 73 -10.43 14.12 -5.13
C PHE A 73 -9.11 14.06 -4.37
N VAL A 74 -8.08 14.65 -4.97
CA VAL A 74 -6.68 14.46 -4.58
C VAL A 74 -6.34 15.26 -3.31
N ARG A 75 -5.70 14.61 -2.34
CA ARG A 75 -5.16 15.26 -1.13
C ARG A 75 -3.76 15.80 -1.43
N VAL A 76 -3.49 17.02 -0.98
CA VAL A 76 -2.19 17.70 -1.25
C VAL A 76 -1.42 18.07 0.01
N ASN A 77 -1.77 17.51 1.17
CA ASN A 77 -1.19 17.92 2.46
C ASN A 77 0.32 17.66 2.59
N HIS A 78 0.88 16.75 1.80
CA HIS A 78 2.31 16.46 1.76
C HIS A 78 3.10 17.45 0.90
N ILE A 79 2.43 18.18 0.01
CA ILE A 79 3.00 19.21 -0.84
C ILE A 79 3.05 20.49 -0.01
N THR A 80 4.21 20.75 0.60
CA THR A 80 4.39 21.88 1.55
C THR A 80 5.31 22.98 1.01
N ARG A 81 5.84 22.78 -0.20
CA ARG A 81 6.68 23.74 -0.92
C ARG A 81 6.72 23.38 -2.40
N TYR A 82 7.12 24.35 -3.21
CA TYR A 82 7.44 24.16 -4.63
C TYR A 82 8.42 23.00 -4.86
N ALA A 83 8.25 22.32 -6.00
CA ALA A 83 9.03 21.18 -6.47
C ALA A 83 8.92 19.90 -5.62
N THR A 84 7.84 19.75 -4.86
CA THR A 84 7.51 18.46 -4.19
C THR A 84 6.92 17.48 -5.20
N ASP A 85 5.90 17.90 -5.95
CA ASP A 85 5.33 17.15 -7.07
C ASP A 85 5.20 18.07 -8.29
N PRO A 86 6.26 18.20 -9.11
CA PRO A 86 6.24 19.09 -10.27
C PRO A 86 5.11 18.79 -11.27
N HIS A 87 4.63 17.54 -11.33
CA HIS A 87 3.58 17.17 -12.26
C HIS A 87 2.23 17.73 -11.81
N PHE A 88 1.86 17.46 -10.56
CA PHE A 88 0.62 17.94 -9.99
C PHE A 88 0.64 19.46 -9.76
N GLU A 89 1.80 20.03 -9.39
CA GLU A 89 2.03 21.48 -9.33
C GLU A 89 1.80 22.13 -10.69
N SER A 90 2.33 21.55 -11.79
CA SER A 90 2.09 22.09 -13.13
C SER A 90 0.61 22.01 -13.53
N LEU A 91 -0.03 20.87 -13.26
CA LEU A 91 -1.44 20.62 -13.58
C LEU A 91 -2.35 21.64 -12.88
N THR A 92 -2.08 21.92 -11.61
CA THR A 92 -2.90 22.82 -10.79
C THR A 92 -2.58 24.30 -11.00
N ALA A 93 -1.33 24.62 -11.34
CA ALA A 93 -0.91 25.98 -11.66
C ALA A 93 -1.42 26.43 -13.04
N GLN A 94 -1.43 25.54 -14.04
CA GLN A 94 -1.87 25.84 -15.42
C GLN A 94 -2.89 24.79 -15.91
N PRO A 95 -4.07 24.72 -15.28
CA PRO A 95 -5.02 23.69 -15.65
C PRO A 95 -5.64 24.02 -17.02
N SER A 96 -5.93 22.99 -17.81
CA SER A 96 -6.62 23.13 -19.10
C SER A 96 -8.09 23.55 -18.95
N GLU A 97 -8.64 23.43 -17.74
CA GLU A 97 -10.00 23.79 -17.38
C GLU A 97 -10.08 24.20 -15.90
N PRO A 98 -11.12 24.93 -15.44
CA PRO A 98 -11.24 25.31 -14.03
C PRO A 98 -11.24 24.10 -13.08
N LEU A 99 -10.41 24.18 -12.03
CA LEU A 99 -10.36 23.17 -10.96
C LEU A 99 -11.02 23.71 -9.68
N LEU A 100 -11.46 22.81 -8.80
CA LEU A 100 -11.94 23.19 -7.47
C LEU A 100 -10.85 22.95 -6.43
N PHE A 101 -10.46 24.00 -5.72
CA PHE A 101 -9.50 23.96 -4.62
C PHE A 101 -10.26 24.09 -3.28
N LEU A 102 -9.98 23.18 -2.34
CA LEU A 102 -10.58 23.18 -1.01
C LEU A 102 -9.47 23.28 0.05
N ASN A 103 -9.64 24.20 0.99
CA ASN A 103 -8.69 24.50 2.06
C ASN A 103 -7.28 24.88 1.55
N ILE A 104 -7.23 25.53 0.39
CA ILE A 104 -6.04 26.18 -0.17
C ILE A 104 -6.24 27.69 -0.01
N ASP A 105 -5.25 28.35 0.57
CA ASP A 105 -5.21 29.80 0.68
C ASP A 105 -4.82 30.38 -0.68
N ALA A 106 -5.77 31.07 -1.32
CA ALA A 106 -5.58 31.68 -2.62
C ALA A 106 -6.51 32.87 -2.78
N VAL A 107 -6.01 33.94 -3.39
CA VAL A 107 -6.83 35.11 -3.72
C VAL A 107 -7.78 34.75 -4.89
N PRO A 108 -9.06 35.16 -4.87
CA PRO A 108 -9.95 34.95 -6.01
C PRO A 108 -9.36 35.45 -7.33
N ASN A 109 -9.54 34.67 -8.41
CA ASN A 109 -8.96 34.93 -9.74
C ASN A 109 -7.42 34.95 -9.82
N SER A 110 -6.73 34.52 -8.77
CA SER A 110 -5.28 34.30 -8.79
C SER A 110 -4.93 32.85 -9.14
N ARG A 111 -3.64 32.54 -9.14
CA ARG A 111 -3.14 31.16 -9.23
C ARG A 111 -3.01 30.60 -7.83
N ALA A 112 -3.73 29.51 -7.55
CA ALA A 112 -3.62 28.81 -6.28
C ALA A 112 -2.27 28.07 -6.21
N MET A 113 -1.51 28.31 -5.15
CA MET A 113 -0.29 27.57 -4.86
C MET A 113 -0.68 26.40 -3.94
N ILE A 114 -0.66 25.17 -4.44
CA ILE A 114 -1.25 24.02 -3.74
C ILE A 114 -0.57 23.65 -2.41
N TRP A 115 0.58 24.25 -2.10
CA TRP A 115 1.25 24.12 -0.81
C TRP A 115 0.88 25.21 0.22
N GLU A 116 0.11 26.21 -0.18
CA GLU A 116 -0.41 27.24 0.71
C GLU A 116 -1.76 26.77 1.25
N HIS A 117 -1.74 25.97 2.31
CA HIS A 117 -2.96 25.46 2.93
C HIS A 117 -3.57 26.52 3.87
N ILE A 118 -4.90 26.61 3.90
CA ILE A 118 -5.58 27.40 4.94
C ILE A 118 -5.19 26.85 6.31
N GLU A 119 -4.94 27.74 7.27
CA GLU A 119 -4.64 27.35 8.64
C GLU A 119 -5.93 27.08 9.44
N ASP A 120 -6.02 25.92 10.10
CA ASP A 120 -7.09 25.63 11.07
C ASP A 120 -6.90 26.47 12.36
N SER A 121 -5.65 26.84 12.66
CA SER A 121 -5.23 27.73 13.75
C SER A 121 -3.85 28.31 13.44
N PRO A 122 -3.42 29.45 14.01
CA PRO A 122 -2.13 30.08 13.68
C PRO A 122 -0.95 29.09 13.67
N GLY A 123 -0.28 28.95 12.52
CA GLY A 123 0.86 28.04 12.32
C GLY A 123 0.50 26.56 12.14
N ARG A 124 -0.80 26.21 12.07
CA ARG A 124 -1.29 24.84 11.88
C ARG A 124 -2.10 24.75 10.57
N PRO A 125 -1.47 24.34 9.46
CA PRO A 125 -2.19 24.15 8.21
C PRO A 125 -3.26 23.07 8.34
N CYS A 126 -4.35 23.21 7.58
CA CYS A 126 -5.39 22.21 7.45
C CYS A 126 -4.75 20.86 7.10
N PRO A 127 -5.08 19.76 7.78
CA PRO A 127 -4.50 18.46 7.49
C PRO A 127 -5.09 17.84 6.22
N ASN A 128 -6.22 18.34 5.69
CA ASN A 128 -6.93 17.76 4.56
C ASN A 128 -7.28 18.76 3.44
N PRO A 129 -6.29 19.50 2.89
CA PRO A 129 -6.44 20.28 1.67
C PRO A 129 -6.61 19.35 0.46
N ARG A 130 -7.47 19.77 -0.46
CA ARG A 130 -7.89 18.94 -1.59
C ARG A 130 -7.99 19.74 -2.87
N VAL A 131 -7.74 19.08 -3.99
CA VAL A 131 -8.02 19.59 -5.33
C VAL A 131 -8.88 18.57 -6.07
N ILE A 132 -10.01 19.00 -6.64
CA ILE A 132 -10.80 18.16 -7.56
C ILE A 132 -10.27 18.37 -8.97
N VAL A 133 -9.82 17.28 -9.58
CA VAL A 133 -9.24 17.27 -10.93
C VAL A 133 -10.11 16.42 -11.84
N PRO A 134 -10.72 16.99 -12.91
CA PRO A 134 -11.38 16.21 -13.94
C PRO A 134 -10.41 15.20 -14.55
N ARG A 135 -10.83 13.95 -14.72
CA ARG A 135 -9.95 12.88 -15.22
C ARG A 135 -9.29 13.20 -16.55
N ARG A 136 -10.06 13.76 -17.48
CA ARG A 136 -9.58 14.21 -18.80
C ARG A 136 -8.47 15.27 -18.75
N ALA A 137 -8.33 15.99 -17.64
CA ALA A 137 -7.27 16.97 -17.44
C ALA A 137 -5.98 16.33 -16.93
N TYR A 138 -6.03 15.09 -16.40
CA TYR A 138 -4.86 14.40 -15.89
C TYR A 138 -3.99 13.86 -17.05
N PRO A 139 -2.69 14.21 -17.12
CA PRO A 139 -1.86 13.79 -18.23
C PRO A 139 -1.66 12.27 -18.31
N GLY A 140 -1.73 11.73 -19.54
CA GLY A 140 -1.41 10.32 -19.81
C GLY A 140 -2.42 9.30 -19.30
N ILE A 141 -3.61 9.75 -18.87
CA ILE A 141 -4.68 8.91 -18.33
C ILE A 141 -5.13 7.81 -19.31
N ILE A 142 -5.58 6.69 -18.76
CA ILE A 142 -6.17 5.57 -19.49
C ILE A 142 -7.66 5.48 -19.18
N ASP A 143 -8.49 5.74 -20.18
CA ASP A 143 -9.96 5.66 -20.04
C ASP A 143 -10.57 4.35 -20.54
N THR A 144 -9.74 3.34 -20.81
CA THR A 144 -10.17 2.00 -21.22
C THR A 144 -9.95 0.98 -20.11
N PRO A 145 -10.73 -0.12 -20.03
CA PRO A 145 -10.50 -1.18 -19.07
C PRO A 145 -9.09 -1.80 -19.18
N VAL A 146 -8.38 -1.90 -18.05
CA VAL A 146 -7.01 -2.42 -17.95
C VAL A 146 -6.96 -3.70 -17.12
N SER A 147 -6.02 -4.58 -17.44
CA SER A 147 -5.75 -5.78 -16.65
C SER A 147 -4.77 -5.46 -15.52
N VAL A 148 -5.03 -6.01 -14.34
CA VAL A 148 -4.16 -5.89 -13.16
C VAL A 148 -3.20 -7.07 -13.14
N ASP A 149 -1.90 -6.78 -13.21
CA ASP A 149 -0.84 -7.76 -12.98
C ASP A 149 -0.51 -7.91 -11.49
N ILE A 150 -0.53 -6.79 -10.77
CA ILE A 150 -0.09 -6.72 -9.38
C ILE A 150 -1.12 -5.97 -8.58
N ARG A 151 -1.58 -6.60 -7.49
CA ARG A 151 -2.50 -6.02 -6.53
C ARG A 151 -1.75 -5.72 -5.24
N SER A 152 -1.43 -4.46 -5.02
CA SER A 152 -0.78 -3.99 -3.81
C SER A 152 -1.77 -3.68 -2.69
N LEU A 153 -1.32 -3.86 -1.45
CA LEU A 153 -1.95 -3.35 -0.25
C LEU A 153 -0.93 -2.50 0.52
N GLY A 154 -1.24 -1.21 0.67
CA GLY A 154 -0.46 -0.28 1.50
C GLY A 154 -0.84 -0.41 2.97
N VAL A 155 0.15 -0.48 3.86
CA VAL A 155 -0.03 -0.52 5.32
C VAL A 155 0.71 0.63 5.96
N ARG A 156 0.05 1.46 6.78
CA ARG A 156 0.74 2.53 7.50
C ARG A 156 1.35 1.95 8.76
N THR A 157 2.67 1.80 8.77
CA THR A 157 3.39 1.13 9.85
C THR A 157 3.92 2.13 10.88
N PRO A 158 3.75 1.85 12.19
CA PRO A 158 4.42 2.61 13.24
C PRO A 158 5.93 2.34 13.21
N PRO A 159 6.75 3.20 13.84
CA PRO A 159 8.14 2.86 14.11
C PRO A 159 8.23 1.62 15.00
N CYS A 160 9.24 0.79 14.80
CA CYS A 160 9.52 -0.38 15.61
C CYS A 160 11.01 -0.41 15.96
N THR A 161 11.34 -0.53 17.25
CA THR A 161 12.70 -0.68 17.77
C THR A 161 12.71 -1.70 18.90
N ALA A 162 13.90 -2.09 19.38
CA ALA A 162 14.04 -2.95 20.55
C ALA A 162 13.45 -2.33 21.83
N GLU A 163 13.56 -1.01 21.99
CA GLU A 163 13.00 -0.28 23.14
C GLU A 163 11.48 -0.10 23.02
N HIS A 164 10.96 0.02 21.80
CA HIS A 164 9.55 0.25 21.49
C HIS A 164 9.09 -0.68 20.36
N PRO A 165 8.90 -1.99 20.65
CA PRO A 165 8.45 -2.94 19.65
C PRO A 165 7.03 -2.63 19.18
N SER A 166 6.76 -2.85 17.89
CA SER A 166 5.45 -2.62 17.28
C SER A 166 5.26 -3.49 16.03
N TYR A 167 4.07 -3.46 15.42
CA TYR A 167 3.80 -4.18 14.17
C TYR A 167 4.48 -3.59 12.92
N GLY A 168 5.36 -2.60 13.07
CA GLY A 168 6.16 -1.96 12.01
C GLY A 168 7.24 -2.85 11.38
N ILE A 169 6.93 -4.12 11.15
CA ILE A 169 7.86 -5.22 10.86
C ILE A 169 7.89 -5.63 9.38
N ILE A 170 7.26 -4.84 8.51
CA ILE A 170 7.19 -5.10 7.06
C ILE A 170 8.41 -4.45 6.38
N GLY A 171 9.15 -5.21 5.57
CA GLY A 171 10.20 -4.68 4.69
C GLY A 171 9.63 -3.90 3.50
N ILE A 172 10.47 -3.44 2.57
CA ILE A 172 10.06 -2.58 1.43
C ILE A 172 8.77 -3.06 0.74
N PHE A 173 8.70 -4.36 0.46
CA PHE A 173 7.43 -5.03 0.19
C PHE A 173 7.59 -6.53 0.46
N HIS A 174 6.46 -7.18 0.70
CA HIS A 174 6.37 -8.63 0.86
C HIS A 174 5.43 -9.20 -0.22
N LEU A 175 5.63 -10.44 -0.59
CA LEU A 175 4.74 -11.18 -1.50
C LEU A 175 3.75 -11.98 -0.67
N LEU A 176 2.46 -11.86 -0.98
CA LEU A 176 1.41 -12.53 -0.24
C LEU A 176 0.81 -13.67 -1.06
N PRO A 177 0.75 -14.91 -0.53
CA PRO A 177 -0.17 -15.92 -1.04
C PRO A 177 -1.58 -15.32 -1.18
N PRO A 178 -2.36 -15.64 -2.23
CA PRO A 178 -3.66 -15.01 -2.46
C PRO A 178 -4.65 -15.18 -1.28
N SER A 179 -4.56 -16.31 -0.57
CA SER A 179 -5.31 -16.58 0.67
C SER A 179 -4.93 -15.61 1.81
N LEU A 180 -3.63 -15.35 2.03
CA LEU A 180 -3.18 -14.31 2.97
C LEU A 180 -3.59 -12.91 2.50
N SER A 181 -3.50 -12.62 1.21
CA SER A 181 -3.98 -11.34 0.69
C SER A 181 -5.47 -11.13 0.93
N TRP A 182 -6.27 -12.20 0.94
CA TRP A 182 -7.68 -12.11 1.29
C TRP A 182 -7.86 -11.76 2.77
N LEU A 183 -7.16 -12.43 3.69
CA LEU A 183 -7.21 -12.09 5.13
C LEU A 183 -6.82 -10.63 5.40
N TRP A 184 -5.73 -10.17 4.80
CA TRP A 184 -5.29 -8.77 4.92
C TRP A 184 -6.32 -7.75 4.44
N ARG A 185 -7.17 -8.13 3.47
CA ARG A 185 -8.26 -7.27 3.04
C ARG A 185 -9.39 -7.27 4.06
N LEU A 186 -9.64 -8.36 4.78
CA LEU A 186 -10.68 -8.40 5.81
C LEU A 186 -10.29 -7.59 7.06
N VAL A 187 -9.03 -7.69 7.50
CA VAL A 187 -8.59 -7.23 8.83
C VAL A 187 -7.24 -6.49 8.79
N ALA A 188 -7.10 -5.37 8.08
CA ALA A 188 -5.90 -4.53 8.18
C ALA A 188 -5.92 -3.66 9.46
N PRO A 189 -4.82 -3.53 10.22
CA PRO A 189 -4.73 -2.60 11.34
C PRO A 189 -5.01 -1.16 10.91
N ARG A 190 -5.62 -0.36 11.81
CA ARG A 190 -5.69 1.09 11.60
C ARG A 190 -4.29 1.65 11.52
N GLY A 191 -4.05 2.42 10.46
CA GLY A 191 -2.73 2.88 10.15
C GLY A 191 -2.21 3.93 11.15
N TYR A 192 -0.91 3.87 11.47
CA TYR A 192 -0.23 4.91 12.27
C TYR A 192 -0.46 6.32 11.69
N ASP A 193 -0.75 7.30 12.55
CA ASP A 193 -1.11 8.69 12.21
C ASP A 193 -2.36 8.86 11.31
N ASN A 194 -3.38 8.00 11.41
CA ASN A 194 -4.60 8.16 10.62
C ASN A 194 -5.50 9.30 11.17
N PRO A 195 -5.76 10.39 10.41
CA PRO A 195 -6.45 11.58 10.93
C PRO A 195 -7.98 11.44 10.99
N SER A 196 -8.53 10.25 11.27
CA SER A 196 -9.99 10.06 11.26
C SER A 196 -10.63 10.57 12.57
N ILE A 197 -11.82 11.19 12.46
CA ILE A 197 -12.58 11.94 13.49
C ILE A 197 -12.97 11.13 14.76
N VAL A 198 -12.63 9.84 14.84
CA VAL A 198 -12.99 8.97 15.96
C VAL A 198 -11.72 8.33 16.54
N ASP A 199 -10.99 9.11 17.33
CA ASP A 199 -9.83 8.64 18.09
C ASP A 199 -10.28 7.69 19.20
N THR A 200 -9.89 6.42 19.09
CA THR A 200 -9.79 5.51 20.23
C THR A 200 -8.37 4.97 20.30
N GLU A 201 -7.76 5.07 21.47
CA GLU A 201 -6.39 4.62 21.74
C GLU A 201 -6.23 3.10 21.45
N GLY A 202 -5.13 2.72 20.78
CA GLY A 202 -4.74 1.33 20.53
C GLY A 202 -4.83 0.87 19.07
N MET A 203 -4.37 -0.37 18.79
CA MET A 203 -4.49 -1.01 17.48
C MET A 203 -5.96 -1.36 17.22
N THR A 204 -6.68 -0.41 16.63
CA THR A 204 -8.05 -0.61 16.18
C THR A 204 -8.04 -1.25 14.80
N SER A 205 -9.12 -1.91 14.41
CA SER A 205 -9.21 -2.48 13.05
C SER A 205 -9.66 -1.43 12.05
N GLU A 206 -8.90 -1.31 10.97
CA GLU A 206 -9.38 -0.68 9.74
C GLU A 206 -10.08 -1.78 8.92
N GLY A 207 -9.60 -3.02 8.90
CA GLY A 207 -10.12 -4.01 7.95
C GLY A 207 -9.90 -3.51 6.53
N VAL A 208 -10.89 -3.64 5.66
CA VAL A 208 -10.99 -2.78 4.47
C VAL A 208 -11.29 -1.33 4.94
N GLY A 209 -10.40 -0.68 5.67
CA GLY A 209 -10.74 0.47 6.52
C GLY A 209 -10.83 1.81 5.85
N SER A 210 -10.77 1.79 4.52
CA SER A 210 -11.26 2.90 3.71
C SER A 210 -12.48 2.58 2.88
N TYR A 211 -12.99 1.34 2.93
CA TYR A 211 -14.16 0.88 2.17
C TYR A 211 -15.33 0.57 3.10
N TRP A 212 -15.09 0.05 4.31
CA TRP A 212 -16.15 -0.43 5.18
C TRP A 212 -17.20 0.62 5.58
N PRO A 213 -16.84 1.89 5.84
CA PRO A 213 -17.83 2.96 6.00
C PRO A 213 -18.71 3.21 4.77
N PHE A 214 -18.28 2.78 3.59
CA PHE A 214 -18.97 2.97 2.30
C PHE A 214 -19.59 1.68 1.77
N ALA A 215 -19.33 0.54 2.43
CA ALA A 215 -19.81 -0.76 2.00
C ALA A 215 -21.27 -0.94 2.41
N THR A 216 -22.17 -1.02 1.44
CA THR A 216 -23.57 -1.39 1.69
C THR A 216 -23.69 -2.91 1.79
N GLY A 217 -24.40 -3.43 2.79
CA GLY A 217 -24.66 -4.87 2.95
C GLY A 217 -23.84 -5.53 4.08
N ARG A 218 -23.77 -6.87 4.09
CA ARG A 218 -23.14 -7.63 5.18
C ARG A 218 -21.65 -7.86 4.91
N LYS A 219 -20.81 -7.81 5.94
CA LYS A 219 -19.36 -8.10 5.84
C LYS A 219 -19.03 -9.45 5.24
N VAL A 220 -19.84 -10.46 5.53
CA VAL A 220 -19.67 -11.82 5.01
C VAL A 220 -19.89 -11.86 3.49
N ASP A 221 -20.87 -11.12 2.97
CA ASP A 221 -21.15 -11.08 1.53
C ASP A 221 -19.99 -10.43 0.77
N HIS A 222 -19.46 -9.31 1.29
CA HIS A 222 -18.26 -8.66 0.72
C HIS A 222 -17.01 -9.54 0.81
N ALA A 223 -16.81 -10.24 1.93
CA ALA A 223 -15.72 -11.19 2.09
C ALA A 223 -15.80 -12.31 1.03
N ASN A 224 -17.00 -12.84 0.78
CA ASN A 224 -17.24 -13.86 -0.25
C ASN A 224 -17.01 -13.31 -1.66
N LEU A 225 -17.51 -12.12 -1.98
CA LEU A 225 -17.29 -11.48 -3.29
C LEU A 225 -15.80 -11.29 -3.58
N LEU A 226 -15.04 -10.82 -2.58
CA LEU A 226 -13.61 -10.62 -2.72
C LEU A 226 -12.86 -11.95 -2.87
N LEU A 227 -13.25 -12.99 -2.11
CA LEU A 227 -12.64 -14.31 -2.24
C LEU A 227 -12.86 -14.87 -3.64
N ASN A 228 -14.10 -14.81 -4.13
CA ASN A 228 -14.45 -15.26 -5.48
C ASN A 228 -13.64 -14.53 -6.55
N GLN A 229 -13.46 -13.21 -6.39
CA GLN A 229 -12.61 -12.44 -7.30
C GLN A 229 -11.16 -12.92 -7.29
N ILE A 230 -10.57 -13.14 -6.11
CA ILE A 230 -9.18 -13.60 -5.97
C ILE A 230 -9.01 -14.99 -6.62
N VAL A 231 -9.93 -15.92 -6.35
CA VAL A 231 -9.91 -17.27 -6.93
C VAL A 231 -10.07 -17.23 -8.45
N ALA A 232 -10.92 -16.33 -8.98
CA ALA A 232 -11.14 -16.17 -10.42
C ALA A 232 -9.97 -15.50 -11.16
N THR A 233 -9.01 -14.89 -10.43
CA THR A 233 -7.89 -14.16 -11.03
C THR A 233 -6.53 -14.74 -10.58
N PRO A 234 -6.24 -16.02 -10.90
CA PRO A 234 -5.08 -16.74 -10.36
C PRO A 234 -3.72 -16.22 -10.84
N LYS A 235 -3.67 -15.32 -11.84
CA LYS A 235 -2.41 -14.75 -12.36
C LYS A 235 -2.04 -13.42 -11.69
N VAL A 236 -2.91 -12.86 -10.85
CA VAL A 236 -2.64 -11.60 -10.15
C VAL A 236 -1.64 -11.85 -9.03
N VAL A 237 -0.53 -11.09 -9.01
CA VAL A 237 0.44 -11.14 -7.92
C VAL A 237 0.01 -10.19 -6.80
N HIS A 238 0.02 -10.67 -5.56
CA HIS A 238 -0.39 -9.88 -4.41
C HIS A 238 0.84 -9.45 -3.61
N ILE A 239 0.90 -8.17 -3.25
CA ILE A 239 1.99 -7.62 -2.43
C ILE A 239 1.46 -6.82 -1.24
N LEU A 240 2.24 -6.80 -0.18
CA LEU A 240 2.08 -5.93 0.97
C LEU A 240 3.22 -4.91 0.97
N THR A 241 2.94 -3.62 1.15
CA THR A 241 3.99 -2.59 1.19
C THR A 241 3.72 -1.58 2.30
N PRO A 242 4.70 -1.29 3.17
CA PRO A 242 4.54 -0.32 4.24
C PRO A 242 4.59 1.12 3.69
N ASN A 243 4.08 2.05 4.48
CA ASN A 243 4.39 3.46 4.40
C ASN A 243 4.59 4.03 5.81
N GLN A 244 5.12 5.26 5.88
CA GLN A 244 5.65 5.89 7.10
C GLN A 244 6.99 5.29 7.56
N HIS A 245 7.00 4.03 8.02
CA HIS A 245 8.17 3.43 8.67
C HIS A 245 8.49 1.99 8.24
N LEU A 246 9.75 1.60 8.34
CA LEU A 246 10.25 0.23 8.18
C LEU A 246 11.17 -0.06 9.36
N GLY A 247 10.64 -0.69 10.40
CA GLY A 247 11.36 -0.81 11.66
C GLY A 247 11.74 0.57 12.21
N ALA A 248 13.04 0.78 12.39
CA ALA A 248 13.63 2.01 12.89
C ALA A 248 13.82 3.10 11.82
N TRP A 249 13.36 2.90 10.58
CA TRP A 249 13.58 3.83 9.48
C TRP A 249 12.31 4.56 9.08
N LYS A 250 12.36 5.89 9.05
CA LYS A 250 11.29 6.74 8.48
C LYS A 250 11.48 6.86 6.97
N THR A 251 10.47 6.44 6.19
CA THR A 251 10.57 6.27 4.73
C THR A 251 9.41 6.90 3.96
N GLY A 252 8.32 7.30 4.61
CA GLY A 252 7.15 7.87 3.93
C GLY A 252 6.54 6.87 2.92
N PHE A 253 6.35 7.28 1.67
CA PHE A 253 5.81 6.42 0.59
C PHE A 253 6.90 5.75 -0.26
N MET A 254 8.18 5.99 0.03
CA MET A 254 9.30 5.48 -0.76
C MET A 254 9.29 3.95 -0.96
N PRO A 255 8.87 3.11 0.02
CA PRO A 255 8.77 1.66 -0.20
C PRO A 255 7.83 1.29 -1.35
N GLN A 256 6.70 1.99 -1.44
CA GLN A 256 5.68 1.75 -2.46
C GLN A 256 6.20 2.16 -3.84
N TRP A 257 6.87 3.31 -3.93
CA TRP A 257 7.52 3.77 -5.16
C TRP A 257 8.64 2.82 -5.60
N VAL A 258 9.53 2.39 -4.70
CA VAL A 258 10.59 1.42 -5.01
C VAL A 258 9.99 0.09 -5.48
N ALA A 259 8.93 -0.40 -4.82
CA ALA A 259 8.22 -1.60 -5.24
C ALA A 259 7.63 -1.45 -6.65
N ARG A 260 6.97 -0.32 -6.95
CA ARG A 260 6.44 -0.02 -8.29
C ARG A 260 7.53 -0.02 -9.36
N GLU A 261 8.63 0.69 -9.10
CA GLU A 261 9.76 0.78 -10.01
C GLU A 261 10.34 -0.61 -10.30
N TYR A 262 10.59 -1.40 -9.26
CA TYR A 262 11.13 -2.75 -9.42
C TYR A 262 10.18 -3.68 -10.17
N LEU A 263 8.91 -3.73 -9.76
CA LEU A 263 7.95 -4.69 -10.28
C LEU A 263 7.52 -4.38 -11.72
N ALA A 264 7.40 -3.10 -12.09
CA ALA A 264 7.12 -2.70 -13.45
C ALA A 264 8.22 -3.14 -14.43
N ARG A 265 9.50 -3.10 -14.00
CA ARG A 265 10.65 -3.56 -14.79
C ARG A 265 10.76 -5.08 -14.82
N ARG A 266 10.46 -5.74 -13.70
CA ARG A 266 10.47 -7.19 -13.59
C ARG A 266 9.39 -7.84 -14.46
N GLY A 267 8.22 -7.20 -14.57
CA GLY A 267 7.05 -7.76 -15.23
C GLY A 267 6.56 -9.03 -14.54
N VAL A 268 6.14 -10.01 -15.34
CA VAL A 268 5.52 -11.27 -14.86
C VAL A 268 6.52 -12.36 -14.46
N ALA A 269 7.81 -12.03 -14.36
CA ALA A 269 8.84 -13.01 -14.02
C ALA A 269 8.70 -13.50 -12.56
N LYS A 270 8.59 -14.82 -12.38
CA LYS A 270 8.49 -15.46 -11.07
C LYS A 270 9.76 -15.26 -10.24
N PHE A 271 9.61 -15.14 -8.93
CA PHE A 271 10.69 -15.07 -7.96
C PHE A 271 11.38 -16.42 -7.82
N LYS A 272 12.72 -16.40 -7.81
CA LYS A 272 13.54 -17.58 -7.59
C LYS A 272 13.66 -17.86 -6.09
N PRO A 273 13.94 -19.12 -5.69
CA PRO A 273 14.04 -19.50 -4.27
C PRO A 273 15.08 -18.68 -3.47
N ASP A 274 16.15 -18.23 -4.12
CA ASP A 274 17.19 -17.41 -3.49
C ASP A 274 16.80 -15.94 -3.29
N GLN A 275 15.75 -15.47 -3.97
CA GLN A 275 15.30 -14.08 -3.94
C GLN A 275 14.33 -13.77 -2.80
N VAL A 276 13.66 -14.78 -2.26
CA VAL A 276 12.55 -14.65 -1.30
C VAL A 276 12.60 -15.74 -0.25
N ARG A 277 12.06 -15.49 0.93
CA ARG A 277 11.95 -16.48 2.01
C ARG A 277 10.62 -16.29 2.74
N PRO A 278 10.04 -17.34 3.35
CA PRO A 278 8.95 -17.15 4.31
C PRO A 278 9.35 -16.08 5.33
N ALA A 279 8.47 -15.12 5.55
CA ALA A 279 8.66 -14.11 6.58
C ALA A 279 8.55 -14.76 7.96
N ARG A 280 9.31 -14.25 8.92
CA ARG A 280 9.29 -14.75 10.31
C ARG A 280 7.92 -14.61 10.99
N CYS A 281 7.09 -13.68 10.51
CA CYS A 281 5.66 -13.63 10.80
C CYS A 281 4.91 -14.24 9.60
N PRO A 282 4.23 -15.40 9.73
CA PRO A 282 3.56 -16.06 8.61
C PRO A 282 2.51 -15.18 7.91
N LEU A 283 1.84 -14.30 8.66
CA LEU A 283 0.86 -13.35 8.11
C LEU A 283 1.45 -12.40 7.08
N LEU A 284 2.78 -12.20 7.09
CA LEU A 284 3.48 -11.34 6.13
C LEU A 284 3.93 -12.08 4.86
N GLY A 285 3.56 -13.35 4.67
CA GLY A 285 3.87 -14.12 3.47
C GLY A 285 5.38 -14.29 3.26
N HIS A 286 5.90 -13.85 2.12
CA HIS A 286 7.33 -13.96 1.82
C HIS A 286 8.01 -12.60 1.86
N ALA A 287 9.07 -12.50 2.66
CA ALA A 287 9.98 -11.38 2.64
C ALA A 287 10.99 -11.53 1.50
N LEU A 288 11.45 -10.39 0.96
CA LEU A 288 12.56 -10.40 0.02
C LEU A 288 13.85 -10.74 0.75
N HIS A 289 14.70 -11.53 0.10
CA HIS A 289 16.06 -11.79 0.55
C HIS A 289 17.07 -10.93 -0.20
N HIS A 290 16.79 -10.65 -1.47
CA HIS A 290 17.62 -9.82 -2.32
C HIS A 290 16.74 -8.98 -3.24
N LEU A 291 17.05 -7.68 -3.33
CA LEU A 291 16.38 -6.74 -4.21
C LEU A 291 17.43 -5.82 -4.83
N THR A 292 17.42 -5.74 -6.16
CA THR A 292 18.26 -4.80 -6.92
C THR A 292 17.34 -3.98 -7.82
N VAL A 293 17.49 -2.66 -7.79
CA VAL A 293 16.73 -1.73 -8.63
C VAL A 293 17.73 -0.91 -9.43
N GLU A 294 17.70 -1.01 -10.75
CA GLU A 294 18.64 -0.31 -11.66
C GLU A 294 20.12 -0.50 -11.26
N GLY A 295 20.51 -1.73 -10.91
CA GLY A 295 21.88 -2.07 -10.49
C GLY A 295 22.21 -1.73 -9.03
N ASN A 296 21.34 -1.02 -8.31
CA ASN A 296 21.54 -0.69 -6.91
C ASN A 296 20.93 -1.75 -5.99
N ALA A 297 21.76 -2.42 -5.20
CA ALA A 297 21.30 -3.39 -4.22
C ALA A 297 20.68 -2.68 -3.01
N VAL A 298 19.47 -3.09 -2.65
CA VAL A 298 18.82 -2.64 -1.42
C VAL A 298 19.38 -3.46 -0.25
N PRO A 299 19.86 -2.82 0.83
CA PRO A 299 20.37 -3.51 2.00
C PRO A 299 19.34 -4.46 2.62
N ARG A 300 19.81 -5.62 3.10
CA ARG A 300 18.95 -6.67 3.68
C ARG A 300 18.07 -6.17 4.84
N TRP A 301 18.56 -5.24 5.64
CA TRP A 301 17.83 -4.68 6.79
C TRP A 301 16.65 -3.76 6.41
N LEU A 302 16.54 -3.33 5.14
CA LEU A 302 15.30 -2.73 4.60
C LEU A 302 14.32 -3.79 4.06
N LEU A 303 14.80 -4.99 3.78
CA LEU A 303 13.99 -6.09 3.25
C LEU A 303 13.45 -6.99 4.37
N GLN A 304 14.20 -7.11 5.47
CA GLN A 304 13.92 -7.95 6.63
C GLN A 304 14.18 -7.15 7.90
N VAL A 305 13.10 -6.61 8.49
CA VAL A 305 13.17 -5.63 9.59
C VAL A 305 13.90 -6.18 10.82
N ASN A 306 13.77 -7.47 11.12
CA ASN A 306 14.50 -8.12 12.23
C ASN A 306 16.03 -8.05 12.09
N THR A 307 16.55 -7.83 10.88
CA THR A 307 18.00 -7.71 10.64
C THR A 307 18.53 -6.29 10.85
N GLN A 308 17.68 -5.33 11.22
CA GLN A 308 18.09 -4.01 11.66
C GLN A 308 18.72 -4.09 13.06
N PRO A 309 19.90 -3.47 13.29
CA PRO A 309 20.53 -3.44 14.62
C PRO A 309 19.63 -2.87 15.72
N GLU A 310 18.76 -1.92 15.38
CA GLU A 310 17.85 -1.25 16.30
C GLU A 310 16.58 -2.06 16.61
N VAL A 311 16.35 -3.18 15.93
CA VAL A 311 15.13 -4.00 16.08
C VAL A 311 15.48 -5.39 16.62
N GLY A 312 16.28 -6.15 15.88
CA GLY A 312 16.57 -7.54 16.23
C GLY A 312 15.35 -8.48 16.13
N ASP A 313 15.60 -9.75 16.45
CA ASP A 313 14.58 -10.79 16.39
C ASP A 313 13.50 -10.61 17.46
N GLU A 314 13.87 -10.30 18.71
CA GLU A 314 12.93 -10.19 19.84
C GLU A 314 11.82 -9.16 19.59
N ALA A 315 12.20 -7.93 19.24
CA ALA A 315 11.24 -6.86 18.97
C ALA A 315 10.35 -7.16 17.75
N TYR A 316 10.93 -7.81 16.73
CA TYR A 316 10.17 -8.27 15.58
C TYR A 316 9.08 -9.28 15.99
N ASP A 317 9.41 -10.24 16.86
CA ASP A 317 8.44 -11.25 17.33
C ASP A 317 7.34 -10.63 18.16
N THR A 318 7.66 -9.69 19.05
CA THR A 318 6.64 -8.93 19.76
C THR A 318 5.71 -8.20 18.78
N GLY A 319 6.25 -7.60 17.71
CA GLY A 319 5.45 -7.02 16.64
C GLY A 319 4.57 -8.04 15.89
N ALA A 320 5.10 -9.24 15.66
CA ALA A 320 4.38 -10.33 15.01
C ALA A 320 3.23 -10.87 15.89
N GLU A 321 3.45 -10.98 17.20
CA GLU A 321 2.43 -11.35 18.19
C GLU A 321 1.30 -10.32 18.22
N MET A 322 1.63 -9.03 18.32
CA MET A 322 0.63 -7.94 18.27
C MET A 322 -0.24 -8.03 17.01
N LEU A 323 0.38 -8.25 15.85
CA LEU A 323 -0.32 -8.39 14.58
C LEU A 323 -1.21 -9.65 14.54
N THR A 324 -0.69 -10.77 15.06
CA THR A 324 -1.40 -12.05 15.10
C THR A 324 -2.63 -12.00 16.00
N GLU A 325 -2.48 -11.45 17.21
CA GLU A 325 -3.60 -11.23 18.14
C GLU A 325 -4.70 -10.37 17.52
N PHE A 326 -4.29 -9.32 16.82
CA PHE A 326 -5.20 -8.42 16.11
C PHE A 326 -5.98 -9.16 15.00
N PHE A 327 -5.30 -9.96 14.16
CA PHE A 327 -5.96 -10.80 13.15
C PHE A 327 -6.92 -11.79 13.81
N HIS A 328 -6.48 -12.51 14.85
CA HIS A 328 -7.28 -13.51 15.54
C HIS A 328 -8.56 -12.91 16.14
N ARG A 329 -8.46 -11.70 16.71
CA ARG A 329 -9.61 -11.00 17.29
C ARG A 329 -10.67 -10.70 16.23
N HIS A 330 -10.27 -10.07 15.13
CA HIS A 330 -11.22 -9.55 14.15
C HIS A 330 -11.70 -10.58 13.13
N LEU A 331 -10.90 -11.59 12.79
CA LEU A 331 -11.32 -12.64 11.84
C LEU A 331 -12.46 -13.50 12.39
N ARG A 332 -12.51 -13.71 13.71
CA ARG A 332 -13.63 -14.45 14.34
C ARG A 332 -14.99 -13.86 14.02
N GLU A 333 -15.06 -12.55 13.79
CA GLU A 333 -16.33 -11.90 13.48
C GLU A 333 -16.89 -12.26 12.09
N PHE A 334 -16.06 -12.82 11.19
CA PHE A 334 -16.47 -13.28 9.86
C PHE A 334 -16.96 -14.73 9.86
N LEU A 335 -16.71 -15.50 10.93
CA LEU A 335 -17.14 -16.89 11.06
C LEU A 335 -18.66 -16.98 11.21
N SER A 336 -19.33 -17.07 10.06
CA SER A 336 -20.78 -17.18 9.91
C SER A 336 -21.12 -18.42 9.07
N PRO A 337 -22.32 -19.03 9.23
CA PRO A 337 -22.79 -20.08 8.32
C PRO A 337 -22.76 -19.68 6.84
N ASP A 338 -22.93 -18.39 6.55
CA ASP A 338 -22.96 -17.85 5.18
C ASP A 338 -21.56 -17.59 4.58
N LEU A 339 -20.49 -17.76 5.37
CA LEU A 339 -19.13 -17.58 4.88
C LEU A 339 -18.78 -18.70 3.90
N HIS A 340 -18.13 -18.34 2.79
CA HIS A 340 -17.65 -19.30 1.80
C HIS A 340 -16.79 -20.38 2.48
N PRO A 341 -16.98 -21.69 2.18
CA PRO A 341 -16.25 -22.78 2.84
C PRO A 341 -14.72 -22.62 2.80
N LEU A 342 -14.16 -22.29 1.63
CA LEU A 342 -12.74 -21.95 1.50
C LEU A 342 -12.33 -20.76 2.39
N GLY A 343 -13.16 -19.72 2.49
CA GLY A 343 -12.88 -18.57 3.34
C GLY A 343 -12.85 -18.94 4.82
N ARG A 344 -13.76 -19.83 5.25
CA ARG A 344 -13.72 -20.42 6.59
C ARG A 344 -12.41 -21.17 6.85
N THR A 345 -12.00 -22.05 5.93
CA THR A 345 -10.73 -22.79 6.05
C THR A 345 -9.52 -21.85 6.13
N ILE A 346 -9.50 -20.76 5.35
CA ILE A 346 -8.42 -19.77 5.41
C ILE A 346 -8.40 -19.05 6.78
N ILE A 347 -9.57 -18.70 7.33
CA ILE A 347 -9.65 -18.08 8.67
C ILE A 347 -9.20 -19.06 9.76
N GLU A 348 -9.69 -20.30 9.71
CA GLU A 348 -9.32 -21.34 10.68
C GLU A 348 -7.82 -21.61 10.65
N CYS A 349 -7.22 -21.71 9.45
CA CYS A 349 -5.76 -21.79 9.28
C CYS A 349 -5.01 -20.65 9.99
N CYS A 350 -5.52 -19.41 9.92
CA CYS A 350 -4.94 -18.30 10.68
C CYS A 350 -5.08 -18.51 12.18
N LEU A 351 -6.29 -18.82 12.66
CA LEU A 351 -6.59 -18.98 14.09
C LEU A 351 -5.78 -20.13 14.73
N ASP A 352 -5.42 -21.13 13.94
CA ASP A 352 -4.64 -22.30 14.35
C ASP A 352 -3.11 -22.07 14.24
N GLY A 353 -2.66 -20.89 13.82
CA GLY A 353 -1.23 -20.55 13.73
C GLY A 353 -0.52 -21.08 12.47
N GLY A 354 -1.25 -21.19 11.35
CA GLY A 354 -0.75 -21.68 10.07
C GLY A 354 0.49 -20.94 9.57
N GLN A 355 1.35 -21.69 8.88
CA GLN A 355 2.58 -21.21 8.24
C GLN A 355 2.31 -20.77 6.80
N VAL A 356 3.30 -20.13 6.17
CA VAL A 356 3.17 -19.56 4.83
C VAL A 356 2.79 -20.64 3.80
N GLU A 357 3.32 -21.84 3.96
CA GLU A 357 3.08 -23.02 3.12
C GLU A 357 1.62 -23.49 3.19
N ASP A 358 1.00 -23.43 4.38
CA ASP A 358 -0.40 -23.79 4.56
C ASP A 358 -1.29 -22.87 3.70
N TYR A 359 -1.02 -21.57 3.72
CA TYR A 359 -1.75 -20.60 2.90
C TYR A 359 -1.55 -20.82 1.39
N GLN A 360 -0.35 -21.20 0.96
CA GLN A 360 -0.06 -21.53 -0.44
C GLN A 360 -0.82 -22.76 -0.93
N SER A 361 -1.09 -23.71 -0.04
CA SER A 361 -1.88 -24.91 -0.36
C SER A 361 -3.37 -24.61 -0.57
N LEU A 362 -3.89 -23.56 0.06
CA LEU A 362 -5.31 -23.18 -0.03
C LEU A 362 -5.66 -22.47 -1.34
N ILE A 363 -4.76 -21.61 -1.86
CA ILE A 363 -4.90 -20.97 -3.16
C ILE A 363 -3.53 -20.90 -3.84
N ALA A 364 -3.47 -21.40 -5.08
CA ALA A 364 -2.24 -21.45 -5.86
C ALA A 364 -1.55 -20.08 -5.97
N THR A 365 -0.24 -20.06 -5.73
CA THR A 365 0.55 -18.83 -5.66
C THR A 365 1.27 -18.56 -7.00
N PRO A 366 0.99 -17.42 -7.68
CA PRO A 366 1.50 -17.21 -9.05
C PRO A 366 2.95 -16.72 -9.13
N TYR A 367 3.51 -16.17 -8.04
CA TYR A 367 4.78 -15.46 -8.07
C TYR A 367 6.01 -16.33 -7.80
N LEU A 368 5.86 -17.60 -7.44
CA LEU A 368 6.99 -18.51 -7.20
C LEU A 368 7.25 -19.42 -8.40
N ALA A 369 8.53 -19.68 -8.66
CA ALA A 369 8.95 -20.76 -9.56
C ALA A 369 8.51 -22.12 -8.97
N SER A 370 8.14 -23.08 -9.82
CA SER A 370 7.54 -24.37 -9.41
C SER A 370 8.46 -25.26 -8.56
N SER A 371 9.69 -24.84 -8.28
CA SER A 371 10.66 -25.50 -7.40
C SER A 371 10.60 -24.99 -5.94
N VAL A 372 9.52 -24.33 -5.54
CA VAL A 372 9.31 -23.71 -4.20
C VAL A 372 8.05 -24.29 -3.54
N ILE A 373 7.81 -25.59 -3.69
CA ILE A 373 6.77 -26.31 -2.94
C ILE A 373 7.46 -27.37 -2.09
#